data_AF-A0AAU8NCE7-F1
#
_entry.id   AF-A0AAU8NCE7-F1
#
_cell.length_a   1.000
_cell.length_b   1.000
_cell.length_c   1.000
_cell.angle_alpha   90.00
_cell.angle_beta   90.00
_cell.angle_gamma   90.00
#
_symmetry.space_group_name_H-M   'P 1'
#
loop_
_entity.id
_entity.type
_entity.pdbx_description
1 polymer ?
#
loop_
_entity_poly.entity_id
_entity_poly.type
_entity_poly.pdbx_seq_one_letter_code
_entity_poly.pdbx_strand_id
1 'polypeptide(L)'
;MKMPTLLNVIRALLGLQSIFIGISMAFLVADVFRSSADYSAFPLFDQVAYFANIALRIILILAPPLLTIMYISGQSYKLTITFMSLTLFFTVLFIPSLLVLLHVFMLLTLLLHQPSKMYLKQEGSSREYNQKDLRL
;
A
#
# COMPACT_ATOMS: atom_id res chain seq x y z
N MET A 1 -14.70 -13.47 12.65
CA MET A 1 -13.30 -13.49 13.13
C MET A 1 -12.84 -12.09 13.52
N LYS A 2 -12.25 -11.90 14.70
CA LYS A 2 -11.67 -10.60 15.13
C LYS A 2 -10.36 -10.36 14.38
N MET A 3 -10.09 -9.11 13.97
CA MET A 3 -8.86 -8.73 13.28
C MET A 3 -7.65 -8.92 14.22
N PRO A 4 -6.59 -9.62 13.81
CA PRO A 4 -5.37 -9.76 14.62
C PRO A 4 -4.71 -8.39 14.85
N THR A 5 -4.20 -8.16 16.06
CA THR A 5 -3.59 -6.88 16.45
C THR A 5 -2.45 -6.48 15.50
N LEU A 6 -1.60 -7.43 15.10
CA LEU A 6 -0.51 -7.18 14.15
C LEU A 6 -1.01 -6.69 12.79
N LEU A 7 -2.12 -7.23 12.29
CA LEU A 7 -2.70 -6.79 11.02
C LEU A 7 -3.26 -5.36 11.14
N ASN A 8 -3.82 -5.02 12.31
CA ASN A 8 -4.29 -3.66 12.58
C ASN A 8 -3.13 -2.66 12.66
N VAL A 9 -2.01 -3.06 13.28
CA VAL A 9 -0.78 -2.27 13.31
C VAL A 9 -0.25 -2.05 11.89
N ILE A 10 -0.18 -3.09 11.06
CA ILE A 10 0.25 -2.98 9.64
C ILE A 10 -0.66 -2.00 8.88
N ARG A 11 -1.97 -2.11 9.05
CA ARG A 11 -2.92 -1.16 8.45
C ARG A 11 -2.67 0.28 8.92
N ALA A 12 -2.46 0.49 10.21
CA ALA A 12 -2.21 1.83 10.76
C ALA A 12 -0.89 2.42 10.22
N LEU A 13 0.16 1.60 10.11
CA LEU A 13 1.44 2.00 9.54
C LEU A 13 1.32 2.37 8.06
N LEU A 14 0.61 1.57 7.26
CA LEU A 14 0.31 1.89 5.86
C LEU A 14 -0.52 3.17 5.73
N GLY A 15 -1.46 3.40 6.66
CA GLY A 15 -2.24 4.64 6.72
C GLY A 15 -1.37 5.86 7.01
N LEU A 16 -0.51 5.77 8.03
CA LEU A 16 0.43 6.85 8.38
C LEU A 16 1.39 7.16 7.22
N GLN A 17 1.92 6.12 6.57
CA GLN A 17 2.76 6.29 5.38
C GLN A 17 2.00 6.97 4.25
N SER A 18 0.75 6.58 4.00
CA SER A 18 -0.09 7.19 2.95
C SER A 18 -0.33 8.67 3.23
N ILE A 19 -0.57 9.05 4.49
CA ILE A 19 -0.69 10.46 4.90
C ILE A 19 0.62 11.21 4.69
N PHE A 20 1.75 10.64 5.11
CA PHE A 20 3.07 11.26 4.91
C PHE A 20 3.39 11.49 3.44
N ILE A 21 3.13 10.50 2.58
CA ILE A 21 3.29 10.62 1.13
C ILE A 21 2.34 11.69 0.59
N GLY A 22 1.07 11.70 1.01
CA GLY A 22 0.09 12.70 0.60
C GLY A 22 0.48 14.13 0.95
N ILE A 23 0.98 14.37 2.16
CA ILE A 23 1.47 15.69 2.59
C ILE A 23 2.71 16.08 1.77
N SER A 24 3.69 15.18 1.64
CA SER A 24 4.89 15.43 0.83
C SER A 24 4.54 15.78 -0.61
N MET A 25 3.51 15.13 -1.14
CA MET A 25 2.98 15.39 -2.47
C MET A 25 2.32 16.75 -2.60
N ALA A 26 1.53 17.16 -1.60
CA ALA A 26 0.91 18.48 -1.57
C ALA A 26 1.96 19.59 -1.60
N PHE A 27 3.06 19.43 -0.86
CA PHE A 27 4.19 20.36 -0.92
C PHE A 27 4.86 20.39 -2.29
N LEU A 28 5.08 19.23 -2.92
CA LEU A 28 5.67 19.15 -4.25
C LEU A 28 4.79 19.84 -5.30
N VAL A 29 3.47 19.62 -5.27
CA VAL A 29 2.52 20.31 -6.15
C VAL A 29 2.54 21.82 -5.89
N ALA A 30 2.52 22.26 -4.63
CA ALA A 30 2.55 23.68 -4.28
C ALA A 30 3.85 24.36 -4.78
N ASP A 31 4.99 23.69 -4.66
CA ASP A 31 6.28 24.18 -5.13
C ASP A 31 6.32 24.31 -6.66
N VAL A 32 5.75 23.33 -7.38
CA VAL A 32 5.67 23.38 -8.84
C VAL A 32 4.73 24.49 -9.32
N PHE A 33 3.58 24.69 -8.66
CA PHE A 33 2.70 25.83 -8.98
C PHE A 33 3.38 27.17 -8.71
N ARG A 34 4.11 27.29 -7.60
CA ARG A 34 4.85 28.51 -7.24
C ARG A 34 5.96 28.81 -8.25
N SER A 35 6.64 27.79 -8.74
CA SER A 35 7.76 27.91 -9.70
C SER A 35 7.32 27.78 -11.16
N SER A 36 6.01 27.84 -11.44
CA SER A 36 5.42 27.66 -12.77
C SER A 36 6.00 28.59 -13.85
N ALA A 37 6.44 29.80 -13.45
CA ALA A 37 7.10 30.74 -14.34
C ALA A 37 8.43 30.20 -14.90
N ASP A 38 9.20 29.44 -14.12
CA ASP A 38 10.47 28.85 -14.55
C ASP A 38 10.27 27.72 -15.57
N TYR A 39 9.09 27.08 -15.56
CA TYR A 39 8.73 26.03 -16.50
C TYR A 39 8.13 26.56 -17.82
N SER A 40 7.78 27.84 -17.89
CA SER A 40 7.18 28.47 -19.08
C SER A 40 8.14 28.57 -20.29
N ALA A 41 9.44 28.42 -20.06
CA ALA A 41 10.48 28.44 -21.09
C ALA A 41 10.55 27.14 -21.92
N PHE A 42 9.92 26.05 -21.46
CA PHE A 42 9.92 24.76 -22.16
C PHE A 42 8.80 24.66 -23.20
N PRO A 43 8.98 23.90 -24.30
CA PRO A 43 7.89 23.54 -25.20
C PRO A 43 6.74 22.87 -24.43
N LEU A 44 5.50 23.19 -24.79
CA LEU A 44 4.29 22.65 -24.13
C LEU A 44 4.29 21.11 -24.04
N PHE A 45 4.79 20.43 -25.07
CA PHE A 45 4.88 18.96 -25.09
C PHE A 45 5.80 18.42 -23.98
N ASP A 46 6.95 19.06 -23.77
CA ASP A 46 7.93 18.65 -22.74
C ASP A 46 7.40 18.92 -21.34
N GLN A 47 6.66 20.03 -21.16
CA GLN A 47 5.96 20.31 -19.91
C GLN A 47 4.94 19.21 -19.60
N VAL A 48 4.07 18.87 -20.56
CA VAL A 48 3.06 17.80 -20.38
C VAL A 48 3.71 16.47 -20.05
N ALA A 49 4.79 16.09 -20.76
CA ALA A 49 5.52 14.85 -20.50
C ALA A 49 6.13 14.83 -19.09
N TYR A 50 6.70 15.95 -18.64
CA TYR A 50 7.27 16.10 -17.30
C TYR A 50 6.19 15.93 -16.20
N PHE A 51 5.08 16.65 -16.33
CA PHE A 51 3.96 16.56 -15.39
C PHE A 51 3.29 15.19 -15.39
N ALA A 52 3.13 14.56 -16.56
CA ALA A 52 2.60 13.22 -16.68
C ALA A 52 3.50 12.18 -16.00
N ASN A 53 4.82 12.31 -16.11
CA ASN A 53 5.78 11.45 -15.41
C ASN A 53 5.68 11.61 -13.89
N ILE A 54 5.57 12.85 -13.40
CA ILE A 54 5.33 13.12 -11.98
C ILE A 54 4.02 12.47 -11.53
N ALA A 55 2.91 12.73 -12.22
CA ALA A 55 1.60 12.13 -11.95
C ALA A 55 1.66 10.60 -11.88
N LEU A 56 2.33 9.97 -12.85
CA LEU A 56 2.48 8.54 -12.91
C LEU A 56 3.25 8.00 -11.70
N ARG A 57 4.39 8.60 -11.34
CA ARG A 57 5.17 8.18 -10.17
C ARG A 57 4.36 8.24 -8.89
N ILE A 58 3.51 9.26 -8.74
CA ILE A 58 2.64 9.41 -7.57
C ILE A 58 1.64 8.28 -7.49
N ILE A 59 0.97 7.98 -8.60
CA ILE A 59 0.01 6.87 -8.66
C ILE A 59 0.71 5.56 -8.31
N LEU A 60 1.91 5.31 -8.85
CA LEU A 60 2.67 4.10 -8.58
C LEU A 60 3.13 3.98 -7.13
N ILE A 61 3.40 5.09 -6.45
CA ILE A 61 3.81 5.09 -5.03
C ILE A 61 2.60 5.00 -4.09
N LEU A 62 1.49 5.68 -4.41
CA LEU A 62 0.36 5.85 -3.49
C LEU A 62 -0.76 4.81 -3.68
N ALA A 63 -1.02 4.36 -4.90
CA ALA A 63 -2.11 3.42 -5.14
C ALA A 63 -1.89 2.04 -4.48
N PRO A 64 -0.70 1.42 -4.56
CA PRO A 64 -0.46 0.11 -3.94
C PRO A 64 -0.67 0.05 -2.41
N PRO A 65 -0.20 1.01 -1.59
CA PRO A 65 -0.45 0.97 -0.15
C PRO A 65 -1.93 1.16 0.19
N LEU A 66 -2.64 2.04 -0.53
CA LEU A 66 -4.09 2.23 -0.34
C LEU A 66 -4.88 0.96 -0.71
N LEU A 67 -4.53 0.32 -1.82
CA LEU A 67 -5.13 -0.96 -2.23
C LEU A 67 -4.82 -2.04 -1.19
N THR A 68 -3.62 -2.08 -0.63
CA THR A 68 -3.27 -3.01 0.44
C THR A 68 -4.18 -2.82 1.66
N ILE A 69 -4.40 -1.59 2.11
CA ILE A 69 -5.33 -1.28 3.21
C ILE A 69 -6.74 -1.79 2.88
N MET A 70 -7.22 -1.54 1.66
CA MET A 70 -8.55 -1.97 1.21
C MET A 70 -8.67 -3.50 1.20
N TYR A 71 -7.68 -4.22 0.69
CA TYR A 71 -7.71 -5.69 0.62
C TYR A 71 -7.46 -6.37 1.97
N ILE A 72 -6.85 -5.68 2.94
CA ILE A 72 -6.87 -6.10 4.35
C ILE A 72 -8.31 -6.05 4.89
N SER A 73 -9.13 -5.05 4.52
CA SER A 73 -10.54 -4.95 4.95
C SER A 73 -11.36 -6.02 4.27
N GLY A 74 -11.15 -6.20 2.96
CA GLY A 74 -11.80 -7.22 2.17
C GLY A 74 -11.26 -8.63 2.39
N GLN A 75 -10.39 -8.84 3.39
CA GLN A 75 -9.84 -10.14 3.79
C GLN A 75 -9.37 -10.97 2.58
N SER A 76 -8.58 -10.35 1.72
CA SER A 76 -8.12 -10.96 0.47
C SER A 76 -6.60 -11.16 0.51
N TYR A 77 -6.15 -12.33 0.97
CA TYR A 77 -4.72 -12.63 1.17
C TYR A 77 -3.87 -12.41 -0.08
N LYS A 78 -4.26 -13.00 -1.23
CA LYS A 78 -3.48 -12.90 -2.47
C LYS A 78 -3.28 -11.46 -2.90
N LEU A 79 -4.36 -10.68 -2.95
CA LEU A 79 -4.31 -9.27 -3.34
C LEU A 79 -3.54 -8.43 -2.33
N THR A 80 -3.72 -8.68 -1.03
CA THR A 80 -2.95 -8.02 0.04
C THR A 80 -1.45 -8.22 -0.16
N ILE A 81 -0.99 -9.45 -0.38
CA ILE A 81 0.43 -9.75 -0.61
C ILE A 81 0.92 -9.13 -1.93
N THR A 82 0.13 -9.18 -3.00
CA THR A 82 0.50 -8.58 -4.29
C THR A 82 0.71 -7.08 -4.16
N PHE A 83 -0.25 -6.35 -3.59
CA PHE A 83 -0.14 -4.89 -3.46
C PHE A 83 0.90 -4.49 -2.42
N MET A 84 1.11 -5.27 -1.36
CA MET A 84 2.18 -5.04 -0.41
C MET A 84 3.57 -5.20 -1.07
N SER A 85 3.72 -6.22 -1.92
CA SER A 85 4.96 -6.46 -2.68
C SER A 85 5.18 -5.37 -3.72
N LEU A 86 4.12 -4.92 -4.39
CA LEU A 86 4.16 -3.82 -5.34
C LEU A 86 4.52 -2.49 -4.66
N THR A 87 3.98 -2.23 -3.47
CA THR A 87 4.34 -1.09 -2.62
C THR A 87 5.83 -1.12 -2.29
N LEU A 88 6.34 -2.27 -1.86
CA LEU A 88 7.77 -2.44 -1.57
C LEU A 88 8.63 -2.18 -2.82
N PHE A 89 8.25 -2.76 -3.96
CA PHE A 89 8.98 -2.59 -5.22
C PHE A 89 9.08 -1.12 -5.63
N PHE A 90 7.97 -0.39 -5.66
CA PHE A 90 7.99 1.03 -6.02
C PHE A 90 8.66 1.90 -4.96
N THR A 91 8.50 1.58 -3.68
CA THR A 91 9.22 2.30 -2.61
C THR A 91 10.73 2.13 -2.79
N VAL A 92 11.22 0.93 -3.09
CA VAL A 92 12.65 0.69 -3.36
C VAL A 92 13.13 1.46 -4.59
N LEU A 93 12.35 1.48 -5.67
CA LEU A 93 12.74 2.15 -6.92
C LEU A 93 12.75 3.67 -6.81
N PHE A 94 11.82 4.26 -6.06
CA PHE A 94 11.63 5.71 -6.05
C PHE A 94 12.08 6.39 -4.76
N ILE A 95 12.15 5.67 -3.63
CA ILE A 95 12.39 6.24 -2.29
C ILE A 95 13.36 5.34 -1.50
N PRO A 96 14.68 5.51 -1.67
CA PRO A 96 15.66 4.80 -0.85
C PRO A 96 15.63 5.35 0.59
N SER A 97 14.82 4.73 1.45
CA SER A 97 14.58 5.20 2.82
C SER A 97 14.39 4.03 3.79
N LEU A 98 14.44 4.34 5.09
CA LEU A 98 14.11 3.40 6.18
C LEU A 98 12.71 2.77 6.03
N LEU A 99 11.80 3.39 5.26
CA LEU A 99 10.48 2.85 4.96
C LEU A 99 10.54 1.51 4.23
N VAL A 100 11.61 1.27 3.45
CA VAL A 100 11.85 -0.01 2.78
C VAL A 100 12.00 -1.14 3.79
N LEU A 101 12.84 -0.95 4.81
CA LEU A 101 13.07 -1.96 5.85
C LEU A 101 11.78 -2.25 6.63
N LEU A 102 11.03 -1.20 6.97
CA LEU A 102 9.72 -1.33 7.59
C LEU A 102 8.75 -2.13 6.71
N HIS A 103 8.73 -1.89 5.40
CA HIS A 103 7.90 -2.64 4.45
C HIS A 103 8.27 -4.11 4.38
N VAL A 104 9.57 -4.41 4.33
CA VAL A 104 10.06 -5.79 4.36
C VAL A 104 9.58 -6.49 5.63
N PHE A 105 9.69 -5.83 6.80
CA PHE A 105 9.20 -6.37 8.06
C PHE A 105 7.68 -6.61 8.06
N MET A 106 6.89 -5.67 7.56
CA MET A 106 5.43 -5.83 7.46
C MET A 106 5.06 -6.97 6.50
N LEU A 107 5.74 -7.08 5.35
CA LEU A 107 5.52 -8.15 4.38
C LEU A 107 5.88 -9.52 4.97
N LEU A 108 7.02 -9.63 5.64
CA LEU A 108 7.42 -10.85 6.35
C LEU A 108 6.39 -11.21 7.43
N THR A 109 5.88 -10.22 8.17
CA THR A 109 4.83 -10.44 9.16
C THR A 109 3.57 -11.01 8.51
N LEU A 110 3.11 -10.47 7.37
CA LEU A 110 1.96 -11.03 6.63
C LEU A 110 2.23 -12.46 6.12
N LEU A 111 3.48 -12.73 5.73
CA LEU A 111 3.92 -14.02 5.20
C LEU A 111 4.28 -15.07 6.27
N LEU A 112 4.45 -14.71 7.53
CA LEU A 112 4.87 -15.64 8.58
C LEU A 112 3.84 -15.75 9.70
N HIS A 113 3.12 -14.66 10.00
CA HIS A 113 2.16 -14.62 11.10
C HIS A 113 0.87 -15.38 10.74
N GLN A 114 0.76 -16.61 11.25
CA GLN A 114 -0.35 -17.53 11.00
C GLN A 114 -1.75 -16.93 11.28
N PRO A 115 -1.99 -16.17 12.38
CA PRO A 115 -3.28 -15.54 12.62
C PRO A 115 -3.67 -14.52 11.56
N SER A 116 -2.70 -13.75 11.04
CA SER A 116 -2.93 -12.78 9.95
C SER A 116 -3.31 -13.49 8.66
N LYS A 117 -2.63 -14.60 8.34
CA LYS A 117 -2.97 -15.42 7.17
C LYS A 117 -4.37 -16.02 7.27
N MET A 118 -4.70 -16.61 8.41
CA MET A 118 -6.02 -17.22 8.62
C MET A 118 -7.15 -16.18 8.49
N TYR A 119 -6.95 -14.99 9.07
CA TYR A 119 -7.90 -13.88 8.91
C TYR A 119 -8.06 -13.46 7.44
N LEU A 120 -6.94 -13.26 6.73
CA LEU A 120 -6.94 -12.82 5.33
C LEU A 120 -7.37 -13.89 4.32
N LYS A 121 -7.40 -15.16 4.72
CA LYS A 121 -7.89 -16.26 3.89
C LYS A 121 -9.29 -16.75 4.29
N GLN A 122 -9.87 -16.16 5.34
CA GLN A 122 -11.15 -16.57 5.92
C GLN A 122 -11.17 -18.05 6.37
N GLU A 123 -10.00 -18.66 6.60
CA GLU A 123 -9.87 -20.09 6.93
C GLU A 123 -10.53 -20.47 8.27
N GLY A 124 -10.81 -19.49 9.14
CA GLY A 124 -11.55 -19.71 10.39
C GLY A 124 -13.03 -20.06 10.20
N SER A 125 -13.68 -19.56 9.15
CA SER A 125 -15.11 -19.82 8.91
C SER A 125 -15.37 -21.20 8.31
N SER A 126 -14.39 -21.79 7.61
CA SER A 126 -14.55 -23.09 6.96
C SER A 126 -14.35 -24.26 7.92
N ARG A 127 -13.74 -24.04 9.09
CA ARG A 127 -13.57 -25.07 10.12
C ARG A 127 -14.79 -25.25 11.02
N GLU A 128 -15.67 -24.26 11.14
CA GLU A 128 -16.85 -24.30 12.02
C GLU A 128 -18.10 -24.93 11.39
N TYR A 129 -18.07 -25.29 10.10
CA TYR A 129 -19.24 -25.86 9.41
C TYR A 129 -18.92 -27.19 8.71
N ASN A 130 -18.21 -28.10 9.38
CA ASN A 130 -18.26 -29.50 8.98
C ASN A 130 -19.47 -30.16 9.64
N GLN A 131 -20.64 -29.95 9.04
CA GLN A 131 -21.93 -30.55 9.43
C GLN A 131 -21.92 -32.11 9.38
N LYS A 132 -20.80 -32.72 8.97
CA LYS A 132 -20.58 -34.17 9.01
C LYS A 132 -20.16 -34.71 10.38
N ASP A 133 -19.66 -33.87 11.29
CA ASP A 133 -19.30 -34.30 12.66
C ASP A 133 -20.50 -34.27 13.63
N LEU A 134 -21.68 -33.82 13.17
CA LEU A 134 -22.94 -33.81 13.93
C LEU A 134 -23.83 -35.04 13.67
N ARG A 135 -23.31 -36.06 12.98
CA ARG A 135 -23.98 -37.34 12.78
C ARG A 135 -23.16 -38.46 13.41
N LEU A 136 -23.27 -38.60 14.72
CA LEU A 136 -23.00 -39.84 15.46
C LEU A 136 -24.07 -39.99 16.54
#